data_AF-A0A2L0F9W1-F1
#
_entry.id   AF-A0A2L0F9W1-F1
#
_cell.length_a   1.000
_cell.length_b   1.000
_cell.length_c   1.000
_cell.angle_alpha   90.00
_cell.angle_beta   90.00
_cell.angle_gamma   90.00
#
_symmetry.space_group_name_H-M   'P 1'
#
loop_
_entity.id
_entity.type
_entity.pdbx_description
1 polymer ?
#
loop_
_entity_poly.entity_id
_entity_poly.type
_entity_poly.pdbx_seq_one_letter_code
_entity_poly.pdbx_strand_id
1 'polypeptide(L)'
;MTYRPEKRIAFGPPLKERLPALLYFTFAIAVSGVIVYGQNAPSNSAVFQYVVEGDRHRLVSSSVCAIILFVSALAAVLREQMRGVVVHPDGIELRELLGFGLPRVRRFAWSQIDRMSVPPAQAGGSGGGAAKQDEPSSGIRLDLWDGSRTWLPDVGDKLALSMVLERVALARAIPIEGGTGMLDDLGNPLQDDG
;
A
#
# COMPACT_ATOMS: atom_id res chain seq x y z
N MET A 1 28.66 14.74 -0.01
CA MET A 1 27.42 15.14 -0.69
C MET A 1 26.29 14.26 -0.16
N THR A 2 25.34 14.82 0.56
CA THR A 2 24.26 14.04 1.20
C THR A 2 23.14 13.85 0.19
N TYR A 3 22.93 12.62 -0.29
CA TYR A 3 21.78 12.30 -1.14
C TYR A 3 20.49 12.64 -0.37
N ARG A 4 19.78 13.66 -0.85
CA ARG A 4 18.42 13.97 -0.45
C ARG A 4 17.51 13.47 -1.56
N PRO A 5 16.56 12.56 -1.29
CA PRO A 5 15.54 12.26 -2.27
C PRO A 5 14.79 13.56 -2.57
N GLU A 6 14.98 14.13 -3.76
CA GLU A 6 14.38 15.42 -4.17
C GLU A 6 12.86 15.31 -4.32
N LYS A 7 12.34 14.09 -4.44
CA LYS A 7 10.93 13.81 -4.72
C LYS A 7 10.33 12.87 -3.68
N ARG A 8 9.11 13.21 -3.26
CA ARG A 8 8.25 12.37 -2.43
C ARG A 8 7.86 11.11 -3.21
N ILE A 9 8.25 9.93 -2.72
CA ILE A 9 7.92 8.64 -3.34
C ILE A 9 6.89 7.94 -2.45
N ALA A 10 5.72 7.65 -3.01
CA ALA A 10 4.64 6.97 -2.32
C ALA A 10 4.53 5.52 -2.80
N PHE A 11 4.56 4.59 -1.85
CA PHE A 11 4.38 3.16 -2.06
C PHE A 11 3.03 2.76 -1.45
N GLY A 12 2.08 2.35 -2.30
CA GLY A 12 0.75 1.93 -1.84
C GLY A 12 0.69 0.46 -1.42
N PRO A 13 -0.48 -0.02 -0.95
CA PRO A 13 -0.66 -1.38 -0.46
C PRO A 13 -0.48 -2.41 -1.58
N PRO A 14 -0.20 -3.68 -1.27
CA PRO A 14 -0.02 -4.73 -2.26
C PRO A 14 -1.27 -4.99 -3.09
N LEU A 15 -1.09 -5.38 -4.36
CA LEU A 15 -2.19 -5.61 -5.29
C LEU A 15 -3.19 -6.67 -4.78
N LYS A 16 -2.71 -7.65 -4.00
CA LYS A 16 -3.54 -8.69 -3.38
C LYS A 16 -4.53 -8.12 -2.37
N GLU A 17 -4.12 -7.11 -1.61
CA GLU A 17 -5.00 -6.41 -0.64
C GLU A 17 -5.98 -5.45 -1.34
N ARG A 18 -5.63 -4.94 -2.51
CA ARG A 18 -6.51 -4.09 -3.33
C ARG A 18 -7.60 -4.88 -4.07
N LEU A 19 -7.39 -6.18 -4.27
CA LEU A 19 -8.23 -7.02 -5.13
C LEU A 19 -9.70 -7.08 -4.66
N PRO A 20 -10.02 -7.25 -3.36
CA PRO A 20 -11.41 -7.23 -2.90
C PRO A 20 -12.11 -5.89 -3.16
N ALA A 21 -11.41 -4.76 -2.92
CA ALA A 21 -11.97 -3.44 -3.16
C ALA A 21 -12.21 -3.16 -4.66
N LEU A 22 -11.28 -3.60 -5.51
CA LEU A 22 -11.42 -3.50 -6.96
C LEU A 22 -12.56 -4.37 -7.49
N LEU A 23 -12.69 -5.62 -7.02
CA LEU A 23 -13.80 -6.50 -7.38
C LEU A 23 -15.16 -5.93 -6.96
N TYR A 24 -15.23 -5.36 -5.75
CA TYR A 24 -16.45 -4.71 -5.29
C TYR A 24 -16.80 -3.49 -6.15
N PHE A 25 -15.80 -2.69 -6.54
CA PHE A 25 -15.99 -1.54 -7.42
C PHE A 25 -16.41 -1.92 -8.84
N THR A 26 -15.80 -2.95 -9.43
CA THR A 26 -16.20 -3.44 -10.76
C THR A 26 -17.62 -4.00 -10.74
N PHE A 27 -17.99 -4.73 -9.68
CA PHE A 27 -19.36 -5.19 -9.47
C PHE A 27 -20.34 -4.02 -9.34
N ALA A 28 -20.02 -3.01 -8.53
CA ALA A 28 -20.87 -1.83 -8.36
C ALA A 28 -21.03 -1.02 -9.65
N ILE A 29 -19.97 -0.88 -10.46
CA ILE A 29 -20.04 -0.28 -11.80
C ILE A 29 -20.96 -1.08 -12.71
N ALA A 30 -20.82 -2.40 -12.75
CA ALA A 30 -21.64 -3.26 -13.60
C ALA A 30 -23.14 -3.12 -13.25
N VAL A 31 -23.49 -3.19 -11.96
CA VAL A 31 -24.87 -3.02 -11.49
C VAL A 31 -25.40 -1.61 -11.80
N SER A 32 -24.60 -0.58 -11.54
CA SER A 32 -24.99 0.82 -11.84
C SER A 32 -25.20 1.03 -13.33
N GLY A 33 -24.33 0.44 -14.17
CA GLY A 33 -24.44 0.48 -15.62
C GLY A 33 -25.70 -0.21 -16.14
N VAL A 34 -26.07 -1.36 -15.58
CA VAL A 34 -27.32 -2.06 -15.93
C VAL A 34 -28.55 -1.20 -15.60
N ILE A 35 -28.54 -0.52 -14.45
CA ILE A 35 -29.66 0.34 -14.02
C ILE A 35 -29.78 1.57 -14.92
N VAL A 36 -28.67 2.26 -15.21
CA VAL A 36 -28.65 3.41 -16.13
C VAL A 36 -29.04 3.00 -17.55
N TYR A 37 -28.59 1.83 -18.00
CA TYR A 37 -29.01 1.27 -19.28
C TYR A 37 -30.51 0.97 -19.32
N GLY A 38 -31.04 0.36 -18.26
CA GLY A 38 -32.47 0.04 -18.12
C GLY A 38 -33.39 1.26 -18.21
N GLN A 39 -32.94 2.42 -17.72
CA GLN A 39 -33.69 3.68 -17.84
C GLN A 39 -33.78 4.22 -19.27
N ASN A 40 -32.76 3.94 -20.09
CA ASN A 40 -32.70 4.37 -21.49
C ASN A 40 -33.13 3.28 -22.47
N ALA A 41 -33.46 2.08 -21.97
CA ALA A 41 -33.82 0.95 -22.80
C ALA A 41 -35.27 1.08 -23.34
N PRO A 42 -35.58 0.47 -24.50
CA PRO A 42 -36.94 0.43 -25.02
C PRO A 42 -37.92 -0.19 -24.03
N SER A 43 -39.16 0.30 -24.03
CA SER A 43 -40.21 -0.10 -23.08
C SER A 43 -40.61 -1.58 -23.15
N ASN A 44 -40.26 -2.27 -24.24
CA ASN A 44 -40.48 -3.71 -24.42
C ASN A 44 -39.32 -4.59 -23.89
N SER A 45 -38.26 -4.00 -23.33
CA SER A 45 -37.16 -4.77 -22.76
C SER A 45 -37.48 -5.24 -21.34
N ALA A 46 -37.11 -6.48 -21.01
CA ALA A 46 -37.26 -7.02 -19.66
C ALA A 46 -36.50 -6.18 -18.61
N VAL A 47 -35.40 -5.53 -19.01
CA VAL A 47 -34.61 -4.64 -18.15
C VAL A 47 -35.38 -3.35 -17.83
N PHE A 48 -36.07 -2.76 -18.81
CA PHE A 48 -36.93 -1.60 -18.58
C PHE A 48 -38.10 -1.93 -17.65
N GLN A 49 -38.77 -3.07 -17.89
CA GLN A 49 -39.86 -3.54 -17.03
C GLN A 49 -39.38 -3.76 -15.58
N TYR A 50 -38.22 -4.39 -15.41
CA TYR A 50 -37.66 -4.62 -14.07
C TYR A 50 -37.22 -3.32 -13.37
N VAL A 51 -36.54 -2.42 -14.08
CA VAL A 51 -35.93 -1.20 -13.50
C VAL A 51 -36.96 -0.07 -13.31
N VAL A 52 -37.95 0.06 -14.20
CA VAL A 52 -38.89 1.19 -14.21
C VAL A 52 -40.27 0.78 -13.71
N GLU A 53 -40.85 -0.31 -14.24
CA GLU A 53 -42.19 -0.76 -13.82
C GLU A 53 -42.15 -1.45 -12.45
N GLY A 54 -41.11 -2.27 -12.22
CA GLY A 54 -40.84 -2.92 -10.94
C GLY A 54 -40.44 -1.96 -9.81
N ASP A 55 -40.13 -0.70 -10.11
CA ASP A 55 -39.78 0.33 -9.12
C ASP A 55 -41.00 0.95 -8.46
N ARG A 56 -42.17 0.91 -9.10
CA ARG A 56 -43.41 1.53 -8.58
C ARG A 56 -43.90 0.94 -7.26
N HIS A 57 -43.51 -0.28 -6.93
CA HIS A 57 -43.92 -0.98 -5.70
C HIS A 57 -42.80 -1.08 -4.65
N ARG A 58 -41.62 -0.51 -4.92
CA ARG A 58 -40.48 -0.58 -4.00
C ARG A 58 -40.44 0.64 -3.08
N LEU A 59 -40.11 0.42 -1.81
CA LEU A 59 -39.88 1.49 -0.82
C LEU A 59 -38.68 2.37 -1.15
N VAL A 60 -37.70 1.82 -1.88
CA VAL A 60 -36.48 2.52 -2.30
C VAL A 60 -36.33 2.34 -3.80
N SER A 61 -36.23 3.46 -4.52
CA SER A 61 -36.02 3.45 -5.97
C SER A 61 -34.69 2.79 -6.32
N SER A 62 -34.70 2.01 -7.40
CA SER A 62 -33.55 1.29 -7.95
C SER A 62 -32.39 2.24 -8.27
N SER A 63 -32.68 3.48 -8.67
CA SER A 63 -31.66 4.52 -8.90
C SER A 63 -30.96 4.96 -7.61
N VAL A 64 -31.71 5.11 -6.52
CA VAL A 64 -31.15 5.48 -5.21
C VAL A 64 -30.24 4.36 -4.70
N CYS A 65 -30.66 3.11 -4.84
CA CYS A 65 -29.86 1.94 -4.50
C CYS A 65 -28.54 1.91 -5.30
N ALA A 66 -28.60 2.17 -6.61
CA ALA A 66 -27.43 2.24 -7.47
C ALA A 66 -26.43 3.32 -7.04
N ILE A 67 -26.92 4.52 -6.73
CA ILE A 67 -26.08 5.63 -6.25
C ILE A 67 -25.41 5.26 -4.94
N ILE A 68 -26.16 4.71 -3.98
CA ILE A 68 -25.60 4.30 -2.68
C ILE A 68 -24.51 3.24 -2.88
N LEU A 69 -24.77 2.21 -3.70
CA LEU A 69 -23.80 1.16 -4.03
C LEU A 69 -22.54 1.71 -4.71
N PHE A 70 -22.70 2.62 -5.66
CA PHE A 70 -21.58 3.22 -6.36
C PHE A 70 -20.72 4.08 -5.43
N VAL A 71 -21.35 4.92 -4.61
CA VAL A 71 -20.67 5.78 -3.63
C VAL A 71 -19.96 4.94 -2.56
N SER A 72 -20.59 3.87 -2.06
CA SER A 72 -19.95 2.98 -1.08
C SER A 72 -18.75 2.24 -1.68
N ALA A 73 -18.83 1.80 -2.93
CA ALA A 73 -17.73 1.15 -3.62
C ALA A 73 -16.57 2.10 -3.92
N LEU A 74 -16.87 3.33 -4.35
CA LEU A 74 -15.86 4.37 -4.54
C LEU A 74 -15.17 4.71 -3.21
N ALA A 75 -15.94 4.84 -2.12
CA ALA A 75 -15.40 5.08 -0.79
C ALA A 75 -14.48 3.93 -0.34
N ALA A 76 -14.83 2.67 -0.64
CA ALA A 76 -13.99 1.51 -0.33
C ALA A 76 -12.65 1.55 -1.09
N VAL A 77 -12.66 1.93 -2.37
CA VAL A 77 -11.42 2.07 -3.16
C VAL A 77 -10.55 3.22 -2.62
N LEU A 78 -11.14 4.39 -2.36
CA LEU A 78 -10.41 5.53 -1.80
C LEU A 78 -9.81 5.21 -0.44
N ARG A 79 -10.54 4.48 0.39
CA ARG A 79 -10.08 3.99 1.69
C ARG A 79 -8.85 3.10 1.56
N GLU A 80 -8.81 2.23 0.56
CA GLU A 80 -7.64 1.37 0.32
C GLU A 80 -6.43 2.18 -0.16
N GLN A 81 -6.63 3.25 -0.95
CA GLN A 81 -5.55 4.14 -1.40
C GLN A 81 -4.90 4.97 -0.27
N MET A 82 -5.55 5.05 0.89
CA MET A 82 -4.98 5.77 2.04
C MET A 82 -3.90 4.97 2.78
N ARG A 83 -3.71 3.68 2.47
CA ARG A 83 -2.67 2.83 3.07
C ARG A 83 -1.33 3.00 2.36
N GLY A 84 -0.25 2.69 3.07
CA GLY A 84 1.08 2.52 2.49
C GLY A 84 2.16 3.34 3.19
N VAL A 85 3.30 3.47 2.52
CA VAL A 85 4.49 4.14 3.03
C VAL A 85 4.86 5.27 2.09
N VAL A 86 5.12 6.45 2.64
CA VAL A 86 5.62 7.58 1.86
C VAL A 86 6.98 8.01 2.39
N VAL A 87 7.98 7.94 1.52
CA VAL A 87 9.34 8.36 1.82
C VAL A 87 9.50 9.83 1.45
N HIS A 88 9.93 10.62 2.42
CA HIS A 88 10.22 12.05 2.30
C HIS A 88 11.72 12.32 2.47
N PRO A 89 12.23 13.47 2.00
CA PRO A 89 13.59 13.88 2.30
C PRO A 89 13.85 14.00 3.81
N ASP A 90 12.84 14.35 4.61
CA ASP A 90 13.03 14.59 6.05
C ASP A 90 12.65 13.40 6.93
N GLY A 91 11.95 12.39 6.39
CA GLY A 91 11.57 11.20 7.15
C GLY A 91 10.74 10.19 6.36
N ILE A 92 10.12 9.26 7.08
CA ILE A 92 9.19 8.26 6.55
C ILE A 92 7.81 8.48 7.17
N GLU A 93 6.78 8.50 6.33
CA GLU A 93 5.38 8.48 6.76
C GLU A 93 4.79 7.08 6.57
N LEU A 94 4.32 6.47 7.64
CA LEU A 94 3.54 5.23 7.60
C LEU A 94 2.06 5.60 7.66
N ARG A 95 1.27 5.01 6.76
CA ARG A 95 -0.17 5.21 6.69
C ARG A 95 -0.86 3.87 6.85
N GLU A 96 -1.50 3.70 7.99
CA GLU A 96 -2.23 2.49 8.34
C GLU A 96 -3.71 2.83 8.54
N LEU A 97 -4.60 1.91 8.19
CA LEU A 97 -6.00 2.01 8.57
C LEU A 97 -6.29 1.07 9.72
N LEU A 98 -6.75 1.63 10.84
CA LEU A 98 -7.34 0.83 11.90
C LEU A 98 -8.66 0.20 11.43
N GLY A 99 -9.09 -0.88 12.09
CA GLY A 99 -10.30 -1.65 11.73
C GLY A 99 -11.56 -0.80 11.53
N PHE A 100 -11.71 0.32 12.23
CA PHE A 100 -12.83 1.25 12.11
C PHE A 100 -12.71 2.31 10.99
N GLY A 101 -11.60 2.37 10.26
CA GLY A 101 -11.44 3.29 9.13
C GLY A 101 -10.83 4.63 9.41
N LEU A 102 -10.36 4.81 10.63
CA LEU A 102 -9.57 5.98 10.98
C LEU A 102 -8.17 5.80 10.38
N PRO A 103 -7.74 6.71 9.47
CA PRO A 103 -6.39 6.69 8.98
C PRO A 103 -5.45 7.13 10.11
N ARG A 104 -4.46 6.30 10.44
CA ARG A 104 -3.39 6.64 11.37
C ARG A 104 -2.13 6.91 10.56
N VAL A 105 -1.67 8.15 10.63
CA VAL A 105 -0.42 8.58 10.01
C VAL A 105 0.63 8.66 11.11
N ARG A 106 1.69 7.86 11.00
CA ARG A 106 2.88 7.96 11.86
C ARG A 106 4.02 8.54 11.03
N ARG A 107 4.71 9.54 11.58
CA ARG A 107 5.85 10.19 10.92
C ARG A 107 7.08 9.93 11.76
N PHE A 108 8.14 9.44 11.13
CA PHE A 108 9.44 9.26 11.75
C PHE A 108 10.46 10.10 11.02
N ALA A 109 11.14 10.99 11.75
CA ALA A 109 12.27 11.73 11.20
C ALA A 109 13.47 10.78 11.08
N TRP A 110 14.31 10.98 10.07
CA TRP A 110 15.50 10.13 9.90
C TRP A 110 16.44 10.16 11.12
N SER A 111 16.49 11.27 11.86
CA SER A 111 17.29 11.39 13.08
C SER A 111 16.80 10.51 14.24
N GLN A 112 15.55 10.04 14.18
CA GLN A 112 14.99 9.15 15.20
C GLN A 112 15.28 7.68 14.92
N ILE A 113 15.75 7.36 13.71
CA ILE A 113 16.01 6.00 13.27
C ILE A 113 17.48 5.67 13.57
N ASP A 114 17.70 4.69 14.44
CA ASP A 114 19.03 4.23 14.83
C ASP A 114 19.53 3.14 13.88
N ARG A 115 18.68 2.15 13.54
CA ARG A 115 19.02 1.06 12.61
C ARG A 115 17.84 0.67 11.74
N MET A 116 18.14 0.10 10.58
CA MET A 116 17.13 -0.45 9.67
C MET A 116 17.43 -1.92 9.41
N SER A 117 16.42 -2.79 9.49
CA SER A 117 16.56 -4.18 9.05
C SER A 117 15.74 -4.40 7.78
N VAL A 118 16.43 -4.78 6.70
CA VAL A 118 15.81 -5.04 5.39
C VAL A 118 15.90 -6.54 5.14
N PRO A 119 14.77 -7.27 5.03
CA PRO A 119 14.81 -8.69 4.76
C PRO A 119 15.46 -8.93 3.38
N PRO A 120 16.38 -9.90 3.25
CA PRO A 120 17.03 -10.17 1.98
C PRO A 120 16.00 -10.59 0.93
N ALA A 121 16.17 -10.08 -0.29
CA ALA A 121 15.25 -10.28 -1.42
C ALA A 121 14.97 -11.76 -1.78
N GLN A 122 15.69 -12.71 -1.17
CA GLN A 122 15.54 -14.17 -1.33
C GLN A 122 15.24 -14.93 -0.02
N ALA A 123 14.60 -14.32 0.99
CA ALA A 123 14.18 -15.05 2.20
C ALA A 123 12.94 -15.97 1.99
N GLY A 124 12.90 -16.67 0.86
CA GLY A 124 12.05 -17.85 0.62
C GLY A 124 12.78 -19.18 0.89
N GLY A 125 14.03 -19.17 1.35
CA GLY A 125 14.76 -20.41 1.60
C GLY A 125 16.05 -20.24 2.41
N SER A 126 16.11 -20.99 3.52
CA SER A 126 17.28 -21.59 4.17
C SER A 126 18.36 -20.73 4.85
N GLY A 127 18.49 -20.94 6.17
CA GLY A 127 19.74 -20.93 6.97
C GLY A 127 20.22 -19.55 7.45
N GLY A 128 20.47 -19.27 8.72
CA GLY A 128 20.58 -20.05 9.95
C GLY A 128 21.27 -19.14 10.98
N GLY A 129 20.59 -18.78 12.06
CA GLY A 129 21.14 -17.91 13.10
C GLY A 129 20.08 -17.58 14.14
N ALA A 130 20.24 -18.14 15.33
CA ALA A 130 19.26 -18.14 16.40
C ALA A 130 18.98 -16.75 16.98
N ALA A 131 17.74 -16.25 16.84
CA ALA A 131 17.10 -15.38 17.82
C ALA A 131 15.58 -15.27 17.58
N LYS A 132 14.82 -15.87 18.50
CA LYS A 132 13.47 -15.54 18.97
C LYS A 132 12.30 -15.47 17.96
N GLN A 133 11.39 -16.41 18.19
CA GLN A 133 9.99 -16.48 17.75
C GLN A 133 9.23 -15.15 17.94
N ASP A 134 8.22 -14.93 17.07
CA ASP A 134 7.19 -13.87 17.09
C ASP A 134 7.48 -12.55 16.34
N GLU A 135 8.02 -12.59 15.11
CA GLU A 135 8.02 -11.42 14.22
C GLU A 135 7.22 -11.69 12.92
N PRO A 136 6.34 -10.76 12.47
CA PRO A 136 5.60 -10.91 11.21
C PRO A 136 6.59 -10.87 10.04
N SER A 137 6.83 -12.05 9.48
CA SER A 137 8.03 -12.43 8.72
C SER A 137 8.12 -11.90 7.29
N SER A 138 7.75 -10.64 6.99
CA SER A 138 7.99 -10.08 5.65
C SER A 138 8.05 -8.55 5.56
N GLY A 139 8.16 -7.85 6.68
CA GLY A 139 8.22 -6.39 6.74
C GLY A 139 9.63 -5.85 6.95
N ILE A 140 9.89 -4.65 6.44
CA ILE A 140 11.10 -3.87 6.78
C ILE A 140 10.94 -3.36 8.22
N ARG A 141 11.97 -3.49 9.05
CA ARG A 141 11.96 -3.05 10.44
C ARG A 141 12.78 -1.77 10.61
N LEU A 142 12.28 -0.84 11.42
CA LEU A 142 13.02 0.33 11.87
C LEU A 142 13.19 0.24 13.39
N ASP A 143 14.44 0.30 13.83
CA ASP A 143 14.79 0.44 15.23
C ASP A 143 15.07 1.92 15.50
N LEU A 144 14.36 2.46 16.48
CA LEU A 144 14.43 3.87 16.86
C LEU A 144 15.45 4.07 17.98
N TRP A 145 15.96 5.29 18.09
CA TRP A 145 16.91 5.71 19.14
C TRP A 145 16.38 5.48 20.57
N ASP A 146 15.06 5.49 20.75
CA ASP A 146 14.39 5.30 22.04
C ASP A 146 14.29 3.81 22.44
N GLY A 147 14.89 2.93 21.64
CA GLY A 147 14.82 1.48 21.78
C GLY A 147 13.50 0.87 21.31
N SER A 148 12.56 1.69 20.82
CA SER A 148 11.32 1.18 20.23
C SER A 148 11.56 0.61 18.85
N ARG A 149 10.72 -0.36 18.47
CA ARG A 149 10.79 -1.07 17.20
C ARG A 149 9.48 -0.88 16.48
N THR A 150 9.54 -0.45 15.22
CA THR A 150 8.35 -0.33 14.38
C THR A 150 8.55 -1.08 13.07
N TRP A 151 7.47 -1.70 12.60
CA TRP A 151 7.42 -2.39 11.33
C TRP A 151 6.81 -1.49 10.28
N LEU A 152 7.36 -1.52 9.07
CA LEU A 152 6.67 -0.93 7.93
C LEU A 152 5.52 -1.83 7.49
N PRO A 153 4.36 -1.26 7.11
CA PRO A 153 3.29 -2.02 6.51
C PRO A 153 3.74 -2.63 5.18
N ASP A 154 3.07 -3.72 4.79
CA ASP A 154 3.31 -4.34 3.49
C ASP A 154 2.98 -3.35 2.36
N VAL A 155 3.84 -3.31 1.34
CA VAL A 155 3.72 -2.43 0.18
C VAL A 155 3.80 -3.25 -1.10
N GLY A 156 3.13 -2.78 -2.16
CA GLY A 156 3.11 -3.50 -3.43
C GLY A 156 4.48 -3.64 -4.11
N ASP A 157 5.39 -2.69 -3.88
CA ASP A 157 6.73 -2.70 -4.45
C ASP A 157 7.80 -2.67 -3.35
N LYS A 158 7.96 -3.83 -2.68
CA LYS A 158 8.94 -4.02 -1.60
C LYS A 158 10.37 -3.82 -2.08
N LEU A 159 10.64 -4.18 -3.33
CA LEU A 159 11.98 -4.10 -3.92
C LEU A 159 12.37 -2.65 -4.20
N ALA A 160 11.48 -1.85 -4.80
CA ALA A 160 11.76 -0.42 -4.97
C ALA A 160 11.83 0.32 -3.62
N LEU A 161 10.99 -0.04 -2.64
CA LEU A 161 11.06 0.55 -1.30
C LEU A 161 12.39 0.24 -0.62
N SER A 162 12.83 -1.02 -0.63
CA SER A 162 14.13 -1.42 -0.04
C SER A 162 15.30 -0.72 -0.70
N MET A 163 15.34 -0.65 -2.04
CA MET A 163 16.39 0.10 -2.75
C MET A 163 16.43 1.59 -2.38
N VAL A 164 15.27 2.23 -2.24
CA VAL A 164 15.20 3.64 -1.83
C VAL A 164 15.69 3.80 -0.39
N LEU A 165 15.31 2.92 0.52
CA LEU A 165 15.75 2.96 1.91
C LEU A 165 17.25 2.70 2.04
N GLU A 166 17.80 1.73 1.32
CA GLU A 166 19.23 1.44 1.32
C GLU A 166 20.05 2.64 0.81
N ARG A 167 19.62 3.29 -0.27
CA ARG A 167 20.26 4.53 -0.77
C ARG A 167 20.23 5.64 0.27
N VAL A 168 19.11 5.82 0.98
CA VAL A 168 19.00 6.86 2.01
C VAL A 168 19.84 6.52 3.24
N ALA A 169 19.87 5.26 3.65
CA ALA A 169 20.65 4.79 4.77
C ALA A 169 22.17 4.92 4.51
N LEU A 170 22.64 4.52 3.32
CA LEU A 170 24.03 4.76 2.89
C LEU A 170 24.38 6.25 2.91
N ALA A 171 23.49 7.10 2.39
CA ALA A 171 23.72 8.54 2.33
C ALA A 171 23.77 9.23 3.70
N ARG A 172 23.18 8.61 4.74
CA ARG A 172 23.09 9.13 6.10
C ARG A 172 23.92 8.33 7.11
N ALA A 173 24.69 7.36 6.64
CA ALA A 173 25.46 6.43 7.46
C ALA A 173 24.61 5.73 8.54
N ILE A 174 23.36 5.40 8.22
CA ILE A 174 22.49 4.63 9.11
C ILE A 174 22.85 3.15 8.96
N PRO A 175 23.16 2.41 10.04
CA PRO A 175 23.43 0.98 9.98
C PRO A 175 22.24 0.19 9.43
N ILE A 176 22.52 -0.70 8.46
CA ILE A 176 21.55 -1.60 7.86
C ILE A 176 21.91 -3.04 8.27
N GLU A 177 20.95 -3.77 8.82
CA GLU A 177 21.04 -5.21 9.09
C GLU A 177 20.31 -5.97 7.98
N GLY A 178 21.04 -6.69 7.14
CA GLY A 178 20.53 -7.31 5.92
C GLY A 178 20.63 -6.40 4.69
N GLY A 179 19.92 -6.76 3.61
CA GLY A 179 19.93 -5.98 2.37
C GLY A 179 19.58 -6.80 1.14
N THR A 180 19.26 -6.11 0.05
CA THR A 180 19.01 -6.68 -1.28
C THR A 180 20.29 -7.14 -1.96
N GLY A 181 21.46 -6.74 -1.46
CA GLY A 181 22.78 -7.00 -2.05
C GLY A 181 23.05 -6.25 -3.36
N MET A 182 22.07 -5.51 -3.89
CA MET A 182 22.19 -4.86 -5.20
C MET A 182 22.97 -3.54 -5.17
N LEU A 183 23.16 -2.94 -3.99
CA LEU A 183 24.00 -1.74 -3.85
C LEU A 183 25.48 -2.05 -3.59
N ASP A 184 25.80 -3.24 -3.08
CA ASP A 184 27.19 -3.70 -2.94
C ASP A 184 27.85 -3.96 -4.31
N ASP A 185 27.04 -4.31 -5.32
CA ASP A 185 27.49 -4.58 -6.70
C ASP A 185 27.70 -3.29 -7.54
N LEU A 186 27.27 -2.12 -7.03
CA LEU A 186 27.26 -0.84 -7.75
C LEU A 186 28.37 0.14 -7.35
N GLY A 187 29.39 -0.30 -6.61
CA GLY A 187 30.65 0.44 -6.57
C GLY A 187 31.53 0.20 -5.35
N ASN A 188 32.58 -0.59 -5.55
CA ASN A 188 33.88 -0.23 -5.01
C ASN A 188 34.81 0.20 -6.17
N PRO A 189 34.75 1.46 -6.65
CA PRO A 189 35.69 1.97 -7.64
C PRO A 189 37.12 2.18 -7.08
N LEU A 190 37.44 1.61 -5.92
CA LEU A 190 38.76 1.62 -5.29
C LEU A 190 39.33 0.20 -5.11
N GLN A 191 38.80 -0.79 -5.83
CA GLN A 191 39.33 -2.16 -5.86
C GLN A 191 40.01 -2.50 -7.18
N ASP A 192 40.58 -1.48 -7.84
CA ASP A 192 41.67 -1.67 -8.78
C ASP A 192 42.91 -1.00 -8.18
N ASP A 193 44.04 -1.70 -8.28
CA ASP A 193 45.41 -1.37 -7.87
C ASP A 193 45.88 -1.88 -6.49
N GLY A 194 46.23 -3.17 -6.48
CA GLY A 194 47.23 -3.78 -5.60
C GLY A 194 47.98 -4.88 -6.35
#